data_AF-A0A1H5JPX2-F1
#
_entry.id   AF-A0A1H5JPX2-F1
#
_cell.length_a   1.000
_cell.length_b   1.000
_cell.length_c   1.000
_cell.angle_alpha   90.00
_cell.angle_beta   90.00
_cell.angle_gamma   90.00
#
_symmetry.space_group_name_H-M   'P 1'
#
loop_
_entity.id
_entity.type
_entity.pdbx_description
1 polymer ?
#
loop_
_entity_poly.entity_id
_entity_poly.type
_entity_poly.pdbx_seq_one_letter_code
_entity_poly.pdbx_strand_id
1 'polypeptide(L)'
;MDNSKLTRRQVLVLGGLTLGVGAVTVTGLSGPAWADSAADVVLVPVGASPVAVLPGVGVQPAAFPRQLAVQVKHAGADLPAGTEVSVTYDPRLYSPLPAAVATVGDRLLRTTSGITTNPKTALATCTVTVAEPVAAGSDPVVVVGTAYPVLYPRDLVVGPADATAAVGRKNVKPSGRLSLRPRRPGTFGGVAMPWGLEVSGVWSRYEWANGTRWYYFPAQITLQSVGPGPVPAVAAFSIALDPQVVRDVSVTTTRLNHKTHDAGVRLLSQTRTASLLETHWSTRIKLKSGDRLDLGLEVRTRKPTGDLPTIKHPSVGLIDMGNHVTQRQTGQTLMSRTDAVWE
;
A
#
# COMPACT_ATOMS: atom_id res chain seq x y z
N MET A 1 30.00 -12.01 -15.22
CA MET A 1 29.62 -11.26 -14.01
C MET A 1 28.56 -10.25 -14.41
N ASP A 2 27.30 -10.54 -14.09
CA ASP A 2 26.47 -9.58 -13.36
C ASP A 2 25.25 -10.34 -12.81
N ASN A 3 25.19 -10.38 -11.48
CA ASN A 3 24.14 -11.08 -10.73
C ASN A 3 22.84 -10.28 -10.88
N SER A 4 21.86 -10.86 -11.60
CA SER A 4 20.49 -10.38 -11.63
C SER A 4 19.86 -10.52 -10.25
N LYS A 5 20.08 -9.53 -9.38
CA LYS A 5 19.31 -9.38 -8.14
C LYS A 5 17.89 -8.97 -8.51
N LEU A 6 17.06 -9.96 -8.81
CA LEU A 6 15.62 -9.81 -8.81
C LEU A 6 15.22 -9.16 -7.47
N THR A 7 14.64 -7.97 -7.55
CA THR A 7 14.23 -7.23 -6.36
C THR A 7 13.02 -7.92 -5.72
N ARG A 8 12.86 -7.79 -4.39
CA ARG A 8 11.72 -8.36 -3.63
C ARG A 8 10.34 -8.01 -4.24
N ARG A 9 10.26 -6.87 -4.97
CA ARG A 9 9.08 -6.44 -5.74
C ARG A 9 8.83 -7.28 -6.99
N GLN A 10 9.86 -7.70 -7.72
CA GLN A 10 9.74 -8.55 -8.91
C GLN A 10 9.28 -9.98 -8.54
N VAL A 11 9.74 -10.50 -7.40
CA VAL A 11 9.29 -11.81 -6.88
C VAL A 11 7.81 -11.80 -6.48
N LEU A 12 7.33 -10.70 -5.88
CA LEU A 12 5.91 -10.51 -5.52
C LEU A 12 4.99 -10.35 -6.75
N VAL A 13 5.49 -9.75 -7.84
CA VAL A 13 4.77 -9.64 -9.11
C VAL A 13 4.62 -11.01 -9.78
N LEU A 14 5.67 -11.84 -9.75
CA LEU A 14 5.65 -13.22 -10.25
C LEU A 14 4.70 -14.13 -9.43
N GLY A 15 4.66 -13.97 -8.10
CA GLY A 15 3.79 -14.78 -7.24
C GLY A 15 2.29 -14.45 -7.32
N GLY A 16 1.92 -13.28 -7.83
CA GLY A 16 0.52 -12.83 -7.96
C GLY A 16 -0.19 -13.21 -9.27
N LEU A 17 0.53 -13.78 -10.23
CA LEU A 17 0.05 -14.06 -11.59
C LEU A 17 -0.75 -15.38 -11.73
N THR A 18 -0.98 -16.13 -10.64
CA THR A 18 -1.48 -17.51 -10.71
C THR A 18 -2.99 -17.70 -10.55
N LEU A 19 -3.83 -16.67 -10.43
CA LEU A 19 -5.27 -16.89 -10.23
C LEU A 19 -6.19 -15.91 -10.99
N GLY A 20 -6.99 -16.47 -11.91
CA GLY A 20 -8.36 -16.01 -12.20
C GLY A 20 -8.60 -15.30 -13.54
N VAL A 21 -8.92 -16.09 -14.57
CA VAL A 21 -9.50 -15.63 -15.84
C VAL A 21 -11.00 -15.35 -15.66
N GLY A 22 -11.44 -14.15 -16.00
CA GLY A 22 -12.85 -13.80 -16.14
C GLY A 22 -13.02 -12.87 -17.34
N ALA A 23 -13.57 -13.40 -18.44
CA ALA A 23 -13.85 -12.63 -19.64
C ALA A 23 -14.98 -11.62 -19.39
N VAL A 24 -14.76 -10.36 -19.75
CA VAL A 24 -15.83 -9.35 -19.85
C VAL A 24 -15.65 -8.62 -21.17
N THR A 25 -16.60 -8.82 -22.08
CA THR A 25 -16.81 -7.96 -23.26
C THR A 25 -17.54 -6.69 -22.80
N VAL A 26 -16.96 -5.52 -23.09
CA VAL A 26 -17.64 -4.22 -22.94
C VAL A 26 -17.57 -3.50 -24.27
N THR A 27 -18.73 -3.33 -24.90
CA THR A 27 -18.95 -2.49 -26.08
C THR A 27 -19.20 -1.04 -25.64
N GLY A 28 -18.59 -0.11 -26.37
CA GLY A 28 -19.01 1.30 -26.43
C GLY A 28 -18.02 2.32 -25.84
N LEU A 29 -17.31 3.03 -26.72
CA LEU A 29 -17.29 4.50 -26.79
C LEU A 29 -16.53 4.93 -28.05
N SER A 30 -17.24 5.72 -28.86
CA SER A 30 -16.91 6.18 -30.21
C SER A 30 -15.70 7.12 -30.29
N GLY A 31 -14.75 6.78 -31.16
CA GLY A 31 -13.68 7.65 -31.69
C GLY A 31 -13.51 7.38 -33.20
N PRO A 32 -12.87 8.29 -33.96
CA PRO A 32 -12.98 8.33 -35.42
C PRO A 32 -12.49 7.04 -36.07
N ALA A 33 -13.31 6.51 -36.98
CA ALA A 33 -13.09 5.27 -37.70
C ALA A 33 -11.93 5.40 -38.69
N TRP A 34 -11.06 4.39 -38.71
CA TRP A 34 -10.02 4.21 -39.72
C TRP A 34 -9.92 2.72 -40.04
N ALA A 35 -9.63 2.42 -41.29
CA ALA A 35 -9.67 1.09 -41.89
C ALA A 35 -8.63 0.09 -41.33
N ASP A 36 -8.99 -1.18 -41.50
CA ASP A 36 -8.52 -2.38 -40.83
C ASP A 36 -7.45 -3.15 -41.65
N SER A 37 -6.54 -3.85 -40.94
CA SER A 37 -5.60 -4.93 -41.37
C SER A 37 -4.26 -4.83 -40.60
N ALA A 38 -3.65 -5.87 -40.03
CA ALA A 38 -4.01 -7.27 -39.83
C ALA A 38 -3.18 -7.84 -38.66
N ALA A 39 -3.88 -8.40 -37.68
CA ALA A 39 -3.56 -9.44 -36.71
C ALA A 39 -4.60 -9.25 -35.59
N ASP A 40 -5.47 -10.25 -35.35
CA ASP A 40 -6.44 -10.24 -34.25
C ASP A 40 -5.69 -10.22 -32.91
N VAL A 41 -5.26 -9.03 -32.51
CA VAL A 41 -4.56 -8.77 -31.26
C VAL A 41 -5.57 -8.20 -30.28
N VAL A 42 -5.94 -9.02 -29.31
CA VAL A 42 -6.89 -8.64 -28.26
C VAL A 42 -6.14 -8.43 -26.96
N LEU A 43 -6.34 -7.27 -26.33
CA LEU A 43 -5.78 -7.01 -25.01
C LEU A 43 -6.74 -7.48 -23.92
N VAL A 44 -6.21 -8.06 -22.85
CA VAL A 44 -6.98 -8.47 -21.67
C VAL A 44 -6.31 -7.94 -20.40
N PRO A 45 -7.02 -7.27 -19.48
CA PRO A 45 -6.42 -6.80 -18.23
C PRO A 45 -6.03 -7.98 -17.34
N VAL A 46 -4.90 -7.88 -16.64
CA VAL A 46 -4.40 -8.94 -15.75
C VAL A 46 -4.54 -8.53 -14.28
N GLY A 47 -5.02 -9.46 -13.44
CA GLY A 47 -5.13 -9.27 -11.99
C GLY A 47 -6.30 -8.38 -11.56
N ALA A 48 -7.49 -8.97 -11.44
CA ALA A 48 -8.73 -8.29 -11.04
C ALA A 48 -8.81 -7.93 -9.54
N SER A 49 -7.70 -7.52 -8.92
CA SER A 49 -7.66 -7.01 -7.54
C SER A 49 -7.60 -5.48 -7.55
N PRO A 50 -8.72 -4.78 -7.80
CA PRO A 50 -8.70 -3.33 -7.92
C PRO A 50 -8.30 -2.66 -6.60
N VAL A 51 -7.66 -1.49 -6.72
CA VAL A 51 -7.46 -0.54 -5.62
C VAL A 51 -8.55 0.53 -5.65
N ALA A 52 -9.01 0.94 -4.48
CA ALA A 52 -9.96 2.02 -4.32
C ALA A 52 -9.21 3.36 -4.27
N VAL A 53 -9.39 4.20 -5.29
CA VAL A 53 -8.87 5.57 -5.35
C VAL A 53 -10.00 6.53 -5.02
N LEU A 54 -9.75 7.49 -4.13
CA LEU A 54 -10.73 8.51 -3.79
C LEU A 54 -10.46 9.77 -4.60
N PRO A 55 -11.39 10.16 -5.52
CA PRO A 55 -11.22 11.36 -6.34
C PRO A 55 -11.36 12.67 -5.56
N GLY A 56 -11.83 12.60 -4.31
CA GLY A 56 -12.11 13.74 -3.46
C GLY A 56 -13.00 13.37 -2.27
N VAL A 57 -13.16 14.31 -1.34
CA VAL A 57 -14.06 14.17 -0.18
C VAL A 57 -15.50 14.11 -0.66
N GLY A 58 -16.28 13.15 -0.17
CA GLY A 58 -17.68 13.02 -0.58
C GLY A 58 -17.88 12.45 -1.99
N VAL A 59 -16.82 11.95 -2.63
CA VAL A 59 -16.89 11.29 -3.94
C VAL A 59 -16.83 9.78 -3.75
N GLN A 60 -17.58 9.04 -4.58
CA GLN A 60 -17.51 7.59 -4.57
C GLN A 60 -16.10 7.11 -4.97
N PRO A 61 -15.56 6.07 -4.29
CA PRO A 61 -14.29 5.50 -4.69
C PRO A 61 -14.34 4.98 -6.13
N ALA A 62 -13.34 5.36 -6.92
CA ALA A 62 -13.10 4.80 -8.24
C ALA A 62 -12.21 3.56 -8.13
N ALA A 63 -12.43 2.60 -9.01
CA ALA A 63 -11.66 1.36 -9.06
C ALA A 63 -10.58 1.46 -10.12
N PHE A 64 -9.35 1.18 -9.72
CA PHE A 64 -8.17 1.19 -10.59
C PHE A 64 -7.45 -0.15 -10.50
N PRO A 65 -6.79 -0.62 -11.58
CA PRO A 65 -6.07 -1.88 -11.52
C PRO A 65 -4.89 -1.76 -10.56
N ARG A 66 -4.66 -2.76 -9.70
CA ARG A 66 -3.51 -2.77 -8.77
C ARG A 66 -2.19 -2.93 -9.51
N GLN A 67 -2.21 -3.71 -10.60
CA GLN A 67 -1.06 -3.90 -11.47
C GLN A 67 -1.39 -3.29 -12.82
N LEU A 68 -0.47 -2.50 -13.37
CA LEU A 68 -0.54 -2.10 -14.77
C LEU A 68 -0.02 -3.26 -15.60
N ALA A 69 -0.92 -4.21 -15.87
CA ALA A 69 -0.62 -5.45 -16.55
C ALA A 69 -1.66 -5.76 -17.63
N VAL A 70 -1.19 -6.22 -18.77
CA VAL A 70 -2.02 -6.58 -19.92
C VAL A 70 -1.52 -7.88 -20.52
N GLN A 71 -2.44 -8.79 -20.81
CA GLN A 71 -2.21 -9.97 -21.62
C GLN A 71 -2.52 -9.62 -23.07
N VAL A 72 -1.58 -9.90 -23.97
CA VAL A 72 -1.71 -9.66 -25.41
C VAL A 72 -2.11 -10.98 -26.04
N LYS A 73 -3.38 -11.17 -26.36
CA LYS A 73 -3.86 -12.38 -27.06
C LYS A 73 -3.65 -12.22 -28.56
N HIS A 74 -3.07 -13.22 -29.20
CA HIS A 74 -2.80 -13.19 -30.64
C HIS A 74 -2.92 -14.60 -31.24
N ALA A 75 -4.14 -14.95 -31.67
CA ALA A 75 -4.45 -16.31 -32.13
C ALA A 75 -4.13 -16.54 -33.62
N GLY A 76 -4.02 -15.47 -34.42
CA GLY A 76 -3.95 -15.57 -35.88
C GLY A 76 -2.55 -15.47 -36.50
N ALA A 77 -1.54 -14.99 -35.75
CA ALA A 77 -0.18 -14.80 -36.26
C ALA A 77 0.84 -14.64 -35.14
N ASP A 78 2.11 -14.91 -35.45
CA ASP A 78 3.24 -14.59 -34.60
C ASP A 78 3.34 -13.08 -34.38
N LEU A 79 3.65 -12.66 -33.16
CA LEU A 79 4.05 -11.28 -32.92
C LEU A 79 5.50 -11.14 -33.40
N PRO A 80 5.78 -10.18 -34.30
CA PRO A 80 7.13 -9.94 -34.78
C PRO A 80 8.02 -9.36 -33.66
N ALA A 81 9.32 -9.57 -33.79
CA ALA A 81 10.29 -8.79 -33.02
C ALA A 81 10.08 -7.28 -33.28
N GLY A 82 10.26 -6.46 -32.24
CA GLY A 82 9.99 -5.03 -32.28
C GLY A 82 8.53 -4.65 -32.02
N THR A 83 7.68 -5.61 -31.62
CA THR A 83 6.32 -5.30 -31.17
C THR A 83 6.36 -4.40 -29.93
N GLU A 84 5.59 -3.31 -29.95
CA GLU A 84 5.51 -2.34 -28.86
C GLU A 84 4.18 -2.48 -28.12
N VAL A 85 4.26 -2.64 -26.81
CA VAL A 85 3.13 -2.57 -25.88
C VAL A 85 3.25 -1.28 -25.08
N SER A 86 2.29 -0.37 -25.26
CA SER A 86 2.25 0.91 -24.58
C SER A 86 1.16 0.93 -23.52
N VAL A 87 1.49 1.33 -22.30
CA VAL A 87 0.52 1.53 -21.22
C VAL A 87 0.58 2.98 -20.76
N THR A 88 -0.52 3.70 -20.95
CA THR A 88 -0.71 5.07 -20.48
C THR A 88 -1.45 5.06 -19.15
N TYR A 89 -0.98 5.83 -18.17
CA TYR A 89 -1.52 5.85 -16.81
C TYR A 89 -1.30 7.21 -16.13
N ASP A 90 -2.03 7.44 -15.04
CA ASP A 90 -1.82 8.58 -14.15
C ASP A 90 -0.60 8.32 -13.24
N PRO A 91 0.50 9.08 -13.37
CA PRO A 91 1.72 8.83 -12.59
C PRO A 91 1.53 9.11 -11.09
N ARG A 92 0.44 9.75 -10.67
CA ARG A 92 0.10 9.95 -9.25
C ARG A 92 -0.37 8.65 -8.59
N LEU A 93 -0.87 7.70 -9.38
CA LEU A 93 -1.43 6.45 -8.88
C LEU A 93 -0.45 5.28 -8.91
N TYR A 94 0.57 5.34 -9.76
CA TYR A 94 1.39 4.18 -10.09
C TYR A 94 2.89 4.44 -9.93
N SER A 95 3.56 3.46 -9.34
CA SER A 95 5.02 3.33 -9.41
C SER A 95 5.35 2.46 -10.62
N PRO A 96 6.09 2.98 -11.63
CA PRO A 96 6.63 2.12 -12.68
C PRO A 96 7.63 1.11 -12.10
N LEU A 97 7.75 -0.04 -12.75
CA LEU A 97 8.84 -0.96 -12.49
C LEU A 97 10.17 -0.37 -13.02
N PRO A 98 11.32 -0.61 -12.35
CA PRO A 98 12.62 -0.19 -12.87
C PRO A 98 12.92 -0.74 -14.27
N ALA A 99 12.40 -1.93 -14.57
CA ALA A 99 12.34 -2.51 -15.91
C ALA A 99 10.96 -3.16 -16.08
N ALA A 100 10.29 -2.89 -17.20
CA ALA A 100 9.06 -3.59 -17.52
C ALA A 100 9.33 -5.09 -17.71
N VAL A 101 8.36 -5.91 -17.35
CA VAL A 101 8.47 -7.38 -17.40
C VAL A 101 7.47 -7.88 -18.44
N ALA A 102 7.93 -8.71 -19.37
CA ALA A 102 7.04 -9.43 -20.28
C ALA A 102 7.33 -10.92 -20.21
N THR A 103 6.29 -11.75 -20.10
CA THR A 103 6.43 -13.21 -19.95
C THR A 103 5.50 -13.96 -20.89
N VAL A 104 5.91 -15.15 -21.30
CA VAL A 104 5.08 -16.18 -21.93
C VAL A 104 5.15 -17.40 -21.03
N GLY A 105 4.04 -17.76 -20.37
CA GLY A 105 4.07 -18.76 -19.31
C GLY A 105 5.07 -18.37 -18.22
N ASP A 106 6.04 -19.24 -17.95
CA ASP A 106 7.14 -19.06 -17.01
C ASP A 106 8.40 -18.41 -17.64
N ARG A 107 8.43 -18.24 -18.96
CA ARG A 107 9.57 -17.69 -19.68
C ARG A 107 9.53 -16.16 -19.74
N LEU A 108 10.62 -15.53 -19.30
CA LEU A 108 10.83 -14.09 -19.49
C LEU A 108 11.20 -13.78 -20.94
N LEU A 109 10.53 -12.79 -21.53
CA LEU A 109 10.85 -12.24 -22.85
C LEU A 109 11.93 -11.17 -22.74
N ARG A 110 12.80 -11.09 -23.74
CA ARG A 110 13.74 -9.97 -23.87
C ARG A 110 12.99 -8.70 -24.26
N THR A 111 13.06 -7.69 -23.41
CA THR A 111 12.38 -6.41 -23.62
C THR A 111 13.27 -5.21 -23.34
N THR A 112 12.94 -4.09 -23.99
CA THR A 112 13.39 -2.75 -23.59
C THR A 112 12.18 -1.93 -23.20
N SER A 113 12.35 -0.93 -22.32
CA SER A 113 11.25 -0.08 -21.90
C SER A 113 11.67 1.38 -21.73
N GLY A 114 10.79 2.30 -22.09
CA GLY A 114 10.95 3.73 -21.87
C GLY A 114 9.68 4.35 -21.31
N ILE A 115 9.83 5.40 -20.51
CA ILE A 115 8.70 6.15 -19.94
C ILE A 115 8.77 7.58 -20.46
N THR A 116 7.64 8.06 -20.99
CA THR A 116 7.47 9.45 -21.40
C THR A 116 6.27 10.05 -20.69
N THR A 117 6.33 11.33 -20.36
CA THR A 117 5.21 12.06 -19.75
C THR A 117 4.70 13.09 -20.73
N ASN A 118 3.41 13.09 -21.02
CA ASN A 118 2.79 14.09 -21.86
C ASN A 118 2.64 15.40 -21.05
N PRO A 119 3.30 16.51 -21.43
CA PRO A 119 3.27 17.74 -20.65
C PRO A 119 1.89 18.42 -20.63
N LYS A 120 1.01 18.14 -21.60
CA LYS A 120 -0.34 18.72 -21.67
C LYS A 120 -1.34 18.02 -20.76
N THR A 121 -1.20 16.70 -20.61
CA THR A 121 -2.14 15.88 -19.83
C THR A 121 -1.56 15.37 -18.52
N ALA A 122 -0.26 15.57 -18.29
CA ALA A 122 0.54 15.00 -17.21
C ALA A 122 0.49 13.45 -17.11
N LEU A 123 -0.02 12.76 -18.14
CA LEU A 123 -0.08 11.30 -18.16
C LEU A 123 1.27 10.70 -18.57
N ALA A 124 1.65 9.63 -17.89
CA ALA A 124 2.84 8.85 -18.22
C ALA A 124 2.45 7.72 -19.18
N THR A 125 3.31 7.45 -20.17
CA THR A 125 3.20 6.29 -21.06
C THR A 125 4.48 5.48 -20.95
N CYS A 126 4.37 4.23 -20.53
CA CYS A 126 5.44 3.25 -20.59
C CYS A 126 5.31 2.46 -21.88
N THR A 127 6.30 2.54 -22.75
CA THR A 127 6.39 1.75 -23.97
C THR A 127 7.39 0.63 -23.76
N VAL A 128 6.94 -0.61 -23.96
CA VAL A 128 7.73 -1.83 -23.84
C VAL A 128 7.91 -2.41 -25.24
N THR A 129 9.14 -2.56 -25.70
CA THR A 129 9.46 -3.19 -26.98
C THR A 129 9.93 -4.61 -26.73
N VAL A 130 9.24 -5.58 -27.33
CA VAL A 130 9.64 -6.99 -27.29
C VAL A 130 10.71 -7.23 -28.36
N ALA A 131 11.90 -7.65 -27.96
CA ALA A 131 13.07 -7.76 -28.84
C ALA A 131 13.08 -9.04 -29.70
N GLU A 132 12.23 -10.00 -29.39
CA GLU A 132 12.17 -11.31 -30.03
C GLU A 132 10.74 -11.62 -30.52
N PRO A 133 10.58 -12.46 -31.56
CA PRO A 133 9.26 -12.86 -32.00
C PRO A 133 8.56 -13.73 -30.95
N VAL A 134 7.23 -13.66 -30.90
CA VAL A 134 6.40 -14.46 -29.99
C VAL A 134 5.45 -15.31 -30.82
N ALA A 135 5.52 -16.63 -30.64
CA ALA A 135 4.74 -17.59 -31.41
C ALA A 135 3.23 -17.43 -31.15
N ALA A 136 2.41 -17.54 -32.20
CA ALA A 136 0.95 -17.46 -32.13
C ALA A 136 0.36 -18.30 -30.98
N GLY A 137 -0.61 -17.74 -30.26
CA GLY A 137 -1.28 -18.39 -29.12
C GLY A 137 -0.48 -18.47 -27.81
N SER A 138 0.71 -17.86 -27.75
CA SER A 138 1.54 -17.81 -26.53
C SER A 138 1.08 -16.76 -25.49
N ASP A 139 0.16 -15.87 -25.89
CA ASP A 139 -0.51 -14.86 -25.07
C ASP A 139 0.38 -14.16 -24.01
N PRO A 140 1.41 -13.38 -24.41
CA PRO A 140 2.35 -12.78 -23.47
C PRO A 140 1.68 -11.80 -22.51
N VAL A 141 2.14 -11.80 -21.26
CA VAL A 141 1.72 -10.85 -20.23
C VAL A 141 2.79 -9.80 -20.06
N VAL A 142 2.41 -8.53 -20.19
CA VAL A 142 3.29 -7.37 -19.98
C VAL A 142 2.88 -6.64 -18.72
N VAL A 143 3.82 -6.44 -17.79
CA VAL A 143 3.65 -5.71 -16.53
C VAL A 143 4.58 -4.50 -16.52
N VAL A 144 4.02 -3.30 -16.34
CA VAL A 144 4.81 -2.05 -16.39
C VAL A 144 4.93 -1.35 -15.03
N GLY A 145 4.05 -1.66 -14.07
CA GLY A 145 3.99 -0.93 -12.81
C GLY A 145 2.95 -1.47 -11.85
N THR A 146 2.97 -0.94 -10.63
CA THR A 146 1.99 -1.26 -9.60
C THR A 146 1.46 0.01 -8.95
N ALA A 147 0.20 -0.01 -8.52
CA ALA A 147 -0.39 1.10 -7.79
C ALA A 147 0.44 1.39 -6.53
N TYR A 148 0.59 2.66 -6.17
CA TYR A 148 1.17 3.03 -4.88
C TYR A 148 0.35 2.40 -3.74
N PRO A 149 0.99 2.04 -2.61
CA PRO A 149 0.24 1.72 -1.40
C PRO A 149 -0.64 2.93 -1.04
N VAL A 150 -1.85 2.65 -0.54
CA VAL A 150 -2.86 3.65 -0.24
C VAL A 150 -2.46 4.42 1.04
N LEU A 151 -1.56 5.40 0.86
CA LEU A 151 -1.01 6.22 1.93
C LEU A 151 -1.68 7.59 1.96
N TYR A 152 -2.44 7.90 3.01
CA TYR A 152 -3.04 9.21 3.21
C TYR A 152 -1.99 10.27 3.59
N PRO A 153 -2.12 11.53 3.11
CA PRO A 153 -3.12 12.03 2.15
C PRO A 153 -2.73 11.81 0.67
N ARG A 154 -1.60 11.15 0.41
CA ARG A 154 -1.02 11.00 -0.94
C ARG A 154 -1.87 10.15 -1.89
N ASP A 155 -2.82 9.38 -1.36
CA ASP A 155 -3.75 8.57 -2.12
C ASP A 155 -5.02 9.33 -2.58
N LEU A 156 -5.20 10.58 -2.13
CA LEU A 156 -6.25 11.46 -2.63
C LEU A 156 -5.83 12.07 -3.97
N VAL A 157 -6.43 11.59 -5.06
CA VAL A 157 -6.08 12.03 -6.41
C VAL A 157 -7.31 12.63 -7.08
N VAL A 158 -7.34 13.95 -7.20
CA VAL A 158 -8.44 14.65 -7.88
C VAL A 158 -8.42 14.36 -9.38
N GLY A 159 -9.57 13.93 -9.90
CA GLY A 159 -9.77 13.60 -11.32
C GLY A 159 -8.73 12.60 -11.84
N PRO A 160 -8.65 11.38 -11.28
CA PRO A 160 -7.67 10.39 -11.71
C PRO A 160 -8.00 9.92 -13.13
N ALA A 161 -7.00 9.83 -14.00
CA ALA A 161 -7.18 9.36 -15.37
C ALA A 161 -7.14 7.83 -15.45
N ASP A 162 -8.03 7.26 -16.26
CA ASP A 162 -8.08 5.82 -16.52
C ASP A 162 -6.79 5.32 -17.22
N ALA A 163 -6.31 4.15 -16.82
CA ALA A 163 -5.18 3.50 -17.48
C ALA A 163 -5.64 2.85 -18.79
N THR A 164 -4.85 3.00 -19.86
CA THR A 164 -5.13 2.38 -21.17
C THR A 164 -3.91 1.66 -21.71
N ALA A 165 -4.11 0.47 -22.28
CA ALA A 165 -3.08 -0.27 -22.99
C ALA A 165 -3.31 -0.18 -24.51
N ALA A 166 -2.22 -0.20 -25.27
CA ALA A 166 -2.25 -0.30 -26.72
C ALA A 166 -1.10 -1.18 -27.22
N VAL A 167 -1.31 -1.87 -28.34
CA VAL A 167 -0.27 -2.68 -29.01
C VAL A 167 -0.11 -2.21 -30.44
N GLY A 168 1.14 -2.09 -30.88
CA GLY A 168 1.49 -1.67 -32.24
C GLY A 168 2.96 -1.89 -32.56
N ARG A 169 3.42 -1.23 -33.62
CA ARG A 169 4.85 -1.13 -33.96
C ARG A 169 5.26 0.34 -33.95
N LYS A 170 6.56 0.58 -33.76
CA LYS A 170 7.13 1.93 -33.81
C LYS A 170 6.72 2.65 -35.10
N ASN A 171 6.20 3.87 -34.96
CA ASN A 171 5.72 4.71 -36.06
C ASN A 171 4.54 4.14 -36.88
N VAL A 172 3.86 3.12 -36.37
CA VAL A 172 2.65 2.54 -36.96
C VAL A 172 1.48 2.74 -35.99
N LYS A 173 0.29 2.99 -36.54
CA LYS A 173 -0.93 3.11 -35.73
C LYS A 173 -1.13 1.83 -34.90
N PRO A 174 -1.46 1.93 -33.60
CA PRO A 174 -1.72 0.76 -32.78
C PRO A 174 -2.88 -0.07 -33.34
N SER A 175 -2.71 -1.38 -33.42
CA SER A 175 -3.72 -2.32 -33.92
C SER A 175 -4.79 -2.66 -32.86
N GLY A 176 -4.48 -2.46 -31.58
CA GLY A 176 -5.42 -2.67 -30.47
C GLY A 176 -5.29 -1.62 -29.39
N ARG A 177 -6.42 -1.16 -28.84
CA ARG A 177 -6.49 -0.28 -27.66
C ARG A 177 -7.52 -0.79 -26.68
N LEU A 178 -7.19 -0.80 -25.40
CA LEU A 178 -8.08 -1.27 -24.34
C LEU A 178 -7.99 -0.37 -23.11
N SER A 179 -9.14 -0.07 -22.51
CA SER A 179 -9.20 0.49 -21.17
C SER A 179 -8.91 -0.59 -20.13
N LEU A 180 -7.96 -0.32 -19.23
CA LEU A 180 -7.64 -1.20 -18.10
C LEU A 180 -8.52 -0.93 -16.88
N ARG A 181 -9.57 -0.11 -17.02
CA ARG A 181 -10.46 0.25 -15.92
C ARG A 181 -11.24 -0.98 -15.44
N PRO A 182 -11.02 -1.45 -14.21
CA PRO A 182 -11.77 -2.57 -13.68
C PRO A 182 -13.21 -2.16 -13.39
N ARG A 183 -14.10 -3.15 -13.40
CA ARG A 183 -15.44 -2.97 -12.81
C ARG A 183 -15.28 -2.66 -11.34
N ARG A 184 -16.00 -1.65 -10.86
CA ARG A 184 -16.01 -1.30 -9.43
C ARG A 184 -16.65 -2.42 -8.60
N PRO A 185 -15.95 -2.97 -7.59
CA PRO A 185 -16.54 -3.90 -6.65
C PRO A 185 -17.64 -3.26 -5.82
N GLY A 186 -18.73 -3.98 -5.54
CA GLY A 186 -19.78 -3.50 -4.63
C GLY A 186 -19.28 -3.29 -3.19
N THR A 187 -18.22 -4.01 -2.79
CA THR A 187 -17.55 -3.86 -1.50
C THR A 187 -16.85 -2.52 -1.31
N PHE A 188 -16.70 -1.71 -2.38
CA PHE A 188 -16.15 -0.36 -2.25
C PHE A 188 -17.12 0.62 -1.55
N GLY A 189 -18.35 0.18 -1.26
CA GLY A 189 -19.33 0.96 -0.50
C GLY A 189 -19.80 2.20 -1.25
N GLY A 190 -20.54 3.07 -0.55
CA GLY A 190 -21.08 4.31 -1.09
C GLY A 190 -20.10 5.49 -1.05
N VAL A 191 -20.65 6.70 -1.04
CA VAL A 191 -19.89 7.90 -0.69
C VAL A 191 -19.48 7.78 0.78
N ALA A 192 -18.17 7.76 1.04
CA ALA A 192 -17.67 7.75 2.40
C ALA A 192 -16.35 8.54 2.47
N MET A 193 -16.17 9.26 3.56
CA MET A 193 -14.99 10.10 3.74
C MET A 193 -13.78 9.23 4.13
N PRO A 194 -12.60 9.47 3.53
CA PRO A 194 -11.38 8.81 3.94
C PRO A 194 -11.06 9.15 5.39
N TRP A 195 -10.54 8.16 6.12
CA TRP A 195 -10.07 8.35 7.47
C TRP A 195 -8.78 7.55 7.67
N GLY A 196 -7.96 8.01 8.59
CA GLY A 196 -6.74 7.37 9.06
C GLY A 196 -6.61 7.60 10.56
N LEU A 197 -5.72 6.84 11.17
CA LEU A 197 -5.35 6.99 12.56
C LEU A 197 -3.82 6.93 12.63
N GLU A 198 -3.24 7.88 13.34
CA GLU A 198 -1.81 7.95 13.61
C GLU A 198 -1.56 7.73 15.10
N VAL A 199 -0.43 7.09 15.40
CA VAL A 199 0.11 6.97 16.75
C VAL A 199 1.41 7.75 16.85
N SER A 200 1.48 8.61 17.85
CA SER A 200 2.69 9.29 18.27
C SER A 200 2.78 9.26 19.80
N GLY A 201 3.83 9.85 20.38
CA GLY A 201 3.97 9.81 21.82
C GLY A 201 5.22 10.49 22.35
N VAL A 202 5.29 10.55 23.67
CA VAL A 202 6.43 11.07 24.43
C VAL A 202 7.10 9.91 25.12
N TRP A 203 8.42 9.88 25.03
CA TRP A 203 9.27 8.87 25.66
C TRP A 203 9.84 9.42 26.96
N SER A 204 9.86 8.60 27.99
CA SER A 204 10.64 8.82 29.20
C SER A 204 11.81 7.85 29.25
N ARG A 205 12.82 8.21 30.03
CA ARG A 205 14.05 7.43 30.19
C ARG A 205 14.14 6.90 31.61
N TYR A 206 14.41 5.60 31.74
CA TYR A 206 14.81 4.98 33.00
C TYR A 206 16.31 4.69 32.95
N GLU A 207 17.05 5.16 33.94
CA GLU A 207 18.49 5.01 34.02
C GLU A 207 18.90 4.08 35.16
N TRP A 208 19.98 3.33 34.94
CA TRP A 208 20.66 2.57 35.97
C TRP A 208 22.17 2.62 35.75
N ALA A 209 22.93 1.95 36.63
CA ALA A 209 24.40 1.97 36.60
C ALA A 209 24.97 3.41 36.60
N ASN A 210 24.44 4.29 37.46
CA ASN A 210 24.85 5.70 37.56
C ASN A 210 24.70 6.49 36.23
N GLY A 211 23.70 6.14 35.42
CA GLY A 211 23.38 6.87 34.18
C GLY A 211 24.12 6.37 32.94
N THR A 212 25.01 5.38 33.06
CA THR A 212 25.68 4.80 31.89
C THR A 212 24.77 3.90 31.07
N ARG A 213 23.66 3.43 31.65
CA ARG A 213 22.67 2.60 30.98
C ARG A 213 21.28 3.19 31.12
N TRP A 214 20.51 3.11 30.05
CA TRP A 214 19.15 3.61 29.98
C TRP A 214 18.24 2.81 29.06
N TYR A 215 16.95 2.82 29.43
CA TYR A 215 15.87 2.26 28.66
C TYR A 215 14.78 3.31 28.45
N TYR A 216 14.33 3.45 27.21
CA TYR A 216 13.19 4.30 26.90
C TYR A 216 11.88 3.52 27.11
N PHE A 217 10.86 4.21 27.60
CA PHE A 217 9.50 3.69 27.71
C PHE A 217 8.51 4.81 27.39
N PRO A 218 7.31 4.49 26.88
CA PRO A 218 6.34 5.52 26.53
C PRO A 218 5.74 6.11 27.82
N ALA A 219 5.76 7.42 27.95
CA ALA A 219 5.11 8.16 29.04
C ALA A 219 3.76 8.74 28.61
N GLN A 220 3.61 9.00 27.32
CA GLN A 220 2.34 9.41 26.72
C GLN A 220 2.21 8.77 25.33
N ILE A 221 1.02 8.30 25.00
CA ILE A 221 0.62 7.90 23.66
C ILE A 221 -0.40 8.92 23.16
N THR A 222 -0.32 9.30 21.89
CA THR A 222 -1.29 10.17 21.23
C THR A 222 -1.88 9.40 20.05
N LEU A 223 -3.19 9.22 20.05
CA LEU A 223 -3.94 8.66 18.94
C LEU A 223 -4.63 9.82 18.21
N GLN A 224 -4.28 10.05 16.95
CA GLN A 224 -4.77 11.20 16.19
C GLN A 224 -5.57 10.73 14.98
N SER A 225 -6.81 11.18 14.88
CA SER A 225 -7.60 11.00 13.65
C SER A 225 -7.05 11.89 12.56
N VAL A 226 -6.78 11.28 11.41
CA VAL A 226 -6.26 11.95 10.23
C VAL A 226 -7.23 11.79 9.09
N GLY A 227 -7.46 12.87 8.34
CA GLY A 227 -8.38 12.88 7.22
C GLY A 227 -9.77 13.42 7.57
N PRO A 228 -10.58 13.67 6.53
CA PRO A 228 -11.87 14.36 6.65
C PRO A 228 -12.96 13.52 7.30
N GLY A 229 -12.82 12.19 7.28
CA GLY A 229 -13.78 11.27 7.89
C GLY A 229 -13.47 10.97 9.35
N PRO A 230 -14.50 10.68 10.16
CA PRO A 230 -14.30 10.14 11.51
C PRO A 230 -13.77 8.70 11.43
N VAL A 231 -13.04 8.29 12.47
CA VAL A 231 -12.65 6.89 12.67
C VAL A 231 -13.92 6.09 13.05
N PRO A 232 -14.35 5.10 12.25
CA PRO A 232 -15.61 4.40 12.44
C PRO A 232 -15.59 3.40 13.60
N ALA A 233 -14.40 2.85 13.88
CA ALA A 233 -14.13 1.91 14.95
C ALA A 233 -13.59 2.62 16.20
N VAL A 234 -13.64 1.93 17.33
CA VAL A 234 -12.92 2.38 18.53
C VAL A 234 -11.42 2.23 18.31
N ALA A 235 -10.62 3.16 18.83
CA ALA A 235 -9.18 3.06 18.69
C ALA A 235 -8.63 1.97 19.63
N ALA A 236 -7.78 1.10 19.09
CA ALA A 236 -7.06 0.08 19.83
C ALA A 236 -5.57 0.15 19.50
N PHE A 237 -4.74 -0.15 20.51
CA PHE A 237 -3.29 -0.10 20.38
C PHE A 237 -2.60 -1.16 21.25
N SER A 238 -1.39 -1.56 20.86
CA SER A 238 -0.51 -2.41 21.65
C SER A 238 0.70 -1.65 22.14
N ILE A 239 1.20 -2.01 23.31
CA ILE A 239 2.47 -1.56 23.86
C ILE A 239 3.32 -2.80 24.12
N ALA A 240 4.49 -2.88 23.48
CA ALA A 240 5.48 -3.92 23.70
C ALA A 240 6.75 -3.33 24.32
N LEU A 241 7.17 -3.91 25.44
CA LEU A 241 8.29 -3.46 26.27
C LEU A 241 9.16 -4.65 26.69
N ASP A 242 10.35 -4.36 27.19
CA ASP A 242 11.23 -5.37 27.75
C ASP A 242 10.82 -5.72 29.19
N PRO A 243 10.46 -6.98 29.47
CA PRO A 243 10.02 -7.39 30.81
C PRO A 243 11.17 -7.40 31.82
N GLN A 244 12.44 -7.46 31.40
CA GLN A 244 13.61 -7.37 32.28
C GLN A 244 13.70 -6.00 32.94
N VAL A 245 13.31 -4.93 32.25
CA VAL A 245 13.29 -3.55 32.77
C VAL A 245 11.91 -3.10 33.25
N VAL A 246 10.82 -3.54 32.61
CA VAL A 246 9.45 -3.07 32.89
C VAL A 246 8.63 -4.14 33.62
N ARG A 247 8.12 -3.77 34.80
CA ARG A 247 7.22 -4.59 35.60
C ARG A 247 5.76 -4.48 35.18
N ASP A 248 5.31 -3.29 34.84
CA ASP A 248 3.92 -3.06 34.53
C ASP A 248 3.73 -1.76 33.75
N VAL A 249 2.62 -1.66 33.03
CA VAL A 249 2.19 -0.46 32.31
C VAL A 249 0.69 -0.28 32.47
N SER A 250 0.26 0.92 32.81
CA SER A 250 -1.14 1.27 32.93
C SER A 250 -1.42 2.63 32.32
N VAL A 251 -2.64 2.82 31.81
CA VAL A 251 -3.11 4.11 31.32
C VAL A 251 -3.78 4.83 32.48
N THR A 252 -3.22 5.97 32.90
CA THR A 252 -3.66 6.69 34.10
C THR A 252 -4.44 7.96 33.80
N THR A 253 -4.17 8.59 32.66
CA THR A 253 -4.85 9.82 32.25
C THR A 253 -5.25 9.77 30.79
N THR A 254 -6.33 10.46 30.49
CA THR A 254 -6.94 10.52 29.17
C THR A 254 -7.36 11.95 28.89
N ARG A 255 -6.96 12.50 27.75
CA ARG A 255 -7.36 13.84 27.29
C ARG A 255 -7.80 13.78 25.84
N LEU A 256 -8.99 14.29 25.55
CA LEU A 256 -9.48 14.47 24.18
C LEU A 256 -9.37 15.95 23.83
N ASN A 257 -8.64 16.28 22.77
CA ASN A 257 -8.41 17.65 22.30
C ASN A 257 -7.95 18.57 23.45
N HIS A 258 -6.95 18.11 24.20
CA HIS A 258 -6.34 18.79 25.35
C HIS A 258 -7.23 18.95 26.60
N LYS A 259 -8.43 18.36 26.62
CA LYS A 259 -9.33 18.39 27.78
C LYS A 259 -9.41 17.02 28.43
N THR A 260 -9.37 16.96 29.76
CA THR A 260 -9.58 15.71 30.51
C THR A 260 -10.89 15.06 30.09
N HIS A 261 -10.84 13.77 29.77
CA HIS A 261 -11.98 13.06 29.21
C HIS A 261 -11.86 11.57 29.48
N ASP A 262 -12.87 10.92 30.09
CA ASP A 262 -12.87 9.47 30.27
C ASP A 262 -13.03 8.75 28.93
N ALA A 263 -11.92 8.29 28.36
CA ALA A 263 -11.92 7.54 27.12
C ALA A 263 -12.38 6.08 27.28
N GLY A 264 -12.69 5.63 28.49
CA GLY A 264 -13.11 4.28 28.77
C GLY A 264 -12.06 3.25 28.37
N VAL A 265 -10.80 3.54 28.68
CA VAL A 265 -9.67 2.70 28.29
C VAL A 265 -9.75 1.36 29.00
N ARG A 266 -9.63 0.26 28.24
CA ARG A 266 -9.70 -1.11 28.76
C ARG A 266 -8.52 -1.92 28.26
N LEU A 267 -7.86 -2.62 29.19
CA LEU A 267 -6.89 -3.66 28.86
C LEU A 267 -7.66 -4.85 28.27
N LEU A 268 -7.32 -5.24 27.04
CA LEU A 268 -7.90 -6.39 26.35
C LEU A 268 -7.14 -7.67 26.67
N SER A 269 -5.82 -7.60 26.64
CA SER A 269 -4.96 -8.74 26.89
C SER A 269 -3.58 -8.27 27.35
N GLN A 270 -2.89 -9.18 28.03
CA GLN A 270 -1.51 -8.99 28.45
C GLN A 270 -0.77 -10.31 28.27
N THR A 271 0.37 -10.24 27.57
CA THR A 271 1.29 -11.35 27.37
C THR A 271 2.61 -11.00 28.02
N ARG A 272 3.12 -11.90 28.86
CA ARG A 272 4.45 -11.77 29.45
C ARG A 272 5.25 -13.05 29.24
N THR A 273 6.41 -12.89 28.63
CA THR A 273 7.44 -13.93 28.51
C THR A 273 8.74 -13.42 29.14
N ALA A 274 9.83 -14.18 29.00
CA ALA A 274 11.16 -13.73 29.42
C ALA A 274 11.69 -12.54 28.60
N SER A 275 11.21 -12.35 27.36
CA SER A 275 11.73 -11.36 26.40
C SER A 275 10.71 -10.35 25.91
N LEU A 276 9.44 -10.49 26.29
CA LEU A 276 8.35 -9.62 25.84
C LEU A 276 7.35 -9.38 26.97
N LEU A 277 7.08 -8.10 27.26
CA LEU A 277 5.85 -7.66 27.90
C LEU A 277 5.02 -6.95 26.84
N GLU A 278 3.91 -7.53 26.43
CA GLU A 278 2.98 -6.93 25.48
C GLU A 278 1.61 -6.73 26.12
N THR A 279 1.05 -5.54 26.00
CA THR A 279 -0.30 -5.20 26.48
C THR A 279 -1.13 -4.65 25.33
N HIS A 280 -2.37 -5.08 25.22
CA HIS A 280 -3.30 -4.62 24.19
C HIS A 280 -4.43 -3.84 24.86
N TRP A 281 -4.73 -2.67 24.34
CA TRP A 281 -5.69 -1.74 24.91
C TRP A 281 -6.72 -1.33 23.87
N SER A 282 -7.93 -1.05 24.34
CA SER A 282 -8.99 -0.42 23.54
C SER A 282 -9.55 0.80 24.25
N THR A 283 -10.14 1.69 23.48
CA THR A 283 -10.87 2.86 23.97
C THR A 283 -12.37 2.67 23.69
N ARG A 284 -13.24 3.50 24.29
CA ARG A 284 -14.67 3.59 23.92
C ARG A 284 -14.97 4.75 22.97
N ILE A 285 -14.00 5.63 22.73
CA ILE A 285 -14.20 6.83 21.91
C ILE A 285 -14.07 6.48 20.43
N LYS A 286 -15.00 6.99 19.63
CA LYS A 286 -14.85 7.12 18.18
C LYS A 286 -14.32 8.52 17.89
N LEU A 287 -13.11 8.60 17.36
CA LEU A 287 -12.46 9.87 17.08
C LEU A 287 -13.10 10.52 15.85
N LYS A 288 -13.52 11.79 15.99
CA LYS A 288 -13.96 12.60 14.86
C LYS A 288 -12.75 13.07 14.06
N SER A 289 -13.01 13.59 12.86
CA SER A 289 -11.96 14.20 12.03
C SER A 289 -11.20 15.26 12.83
N GLY A 290 -9.88 15.13 12.89
CA GLY A 290 -8.99 16.04 13.61
C GLY A 290 -8.93 15.83 15.12
N ASP A 291 -9.72 14.91 15.68
CA ASP A 291 -9.64 14.60 17.11
C ASP A 291 -8.27 14.00 17.47
N ARG A 292 -7.79 14.40 18.65
CA ARG A 292 -6.55 13.93 19.26
C ARG A 292 -6.86 13.38 20.65
N LEU A 293 -6.56 12.11 20.87
CA LEU A 293 -6.66 11.44 22.16
C LEU A 293 -5.27 11.20 22.73
N ASP A 294 -4.91 11.95 23.77
CA ASP A 294 -3.71 11.77 24.56
C ASP A 294 -3.97 10.80 25.72
N LEU A 295 -3.11 9.81 25.87
CA LEU A 295 -3.14 8.76 26.89
C LEU A 295 -1.85 8.85 27.70
N GLY A 296 -1.94 9.31 28.95
CA GLY A 296 -0.81 9.32 29.86
C GLY A 296 -0.60 7.93 30.47
N LEU A 297 0.65 7.50 30.54
CA LEU A 297 1.04 6.17 31.00
C LEU A 297 1.80 6.25 32.32
N GLU A 298 1.46 5.36 33.24
CA GLU A 298 2.32 5.01 34.36
C GLU A 298 3.03 3.69 34.02
N VAL A 299 4.36 3.75 33.91
CA VAL A 299 5.20 2.58 33.66
C VAL A 299 6.03 2.31 34.92
N ARG A 300 5.87 1.12 35.48
CA ARG A 300 6.62 0.68 36.66
C ARG A 300 7.86 -0.07 36.20
N THR A 301 9.02 0.48 36.50
CA THR A 301 10.31 -0.11 36.11
C THR A 301 10.93 -0.91 37.26
N ARG A 302 11.94 -1.70 36.93
CA ARG A 302 12.83 -2.37 37.89
C ARG A 302 14.26 -2.26 37.42
N LYS A 303 15.18 -2.17 38.37
CA LYS A 303 16.61 -2.25 38.11
C LYS A 303 16.96 -3.69 37.66
N PRO A 304 17.59 -3.88 36.49
CA PRO A 304 18.13 -5.17 36.10
C PRO A 304 19.24 -5.64 37.06
N THR A 305 19.41 -6.95 37.20
CA THR A 305 20.43 -7.55 38.08
C THR A 305 21.85 -7.40 37.54
N GLY A 306 22.02 -7.03 36.28
CA GLY A 306 23.30 -6.84 35.61
C GLY A 306 23.12 -6.36 34.16
N ASP A 307 24.12 -6.64 33.34
CA ASP A 307 24.12 -6.37 31.90
C ASP A 307 23.03 -7.18 31.22
N LEU A 308 22.35 -6.58 30.25
CA LEU A 308 21.30 -7.25 29.51
C LEU A 308 21.90 -7.80 28.20
N PRO A 309 21.93 -9.13 27.98
CA PRO A 309 22.51 -9.69 26.75
C PRO A 309 21.65 -9.39 25.51
N THR A 310 20.36 -9.14 25.72
CA THR A 310 19.41 -8.67 24.70
C THR A 310 18.40 -7.74 25.34
N ILE A 311 17.85 -6.82 24.56
CA ILE A 311 16.74 -5.97 24.98
C ILE A 311 15.64 -5.92 23.93
N LYS A 312 14.39 -5.92 24.37
CA LYS A 312 13.24 -5.58 23.54
C LYS A 312 13.12 -4.05 23.46
N HIS A 313 13.39 -3.51 22.28
CA HIS A 313 13.10 -2.10 22.00
C HIS A 313 11.61 -1.81 22.22
N PRO A 314 11.28 -0.72 22.94
CA PRO A 314 9.91 -0.36 23.20
C PRO A 314 9.21 0.00 21.89
N SER A 315 7.96 -0.45 21.73
CA SER A 315 7.15 -0.11 20.57
C SER A 315 5.69 0.04 20.95
N VAL A 316 5.01 1.00 20.31
CA VAL A 316 3.56 1.20 20.39
C VAL A 316 2.98 1.15 18.99
N GLY A 317 2.01 0.27 18.76
CA GLY A 317 1.38 0.09 17.45
C GLY A 317 -0.12 0.19 17.53
N LEU A 318 -0.76 0.69 16.47
CA LEU A 318 -2.20 0.58 16.31
C LEU A 318 -2.57 -0.88 16.01
N ILE A 319 -3.60 -1.40 16.68
CA ILE A 319 -4.12 -2.76 16.44
C ILE A 319 -5.56 -2.66 15.95
N ASP A 320 -5.97 -3.66 15.17
CA ASP A 320 -7.35 -3.89 14.75
C ASP A 320 -8.12 -2.61 14.34
N MET A 321 -7.58 -1.91 13.35
CA MET A 321 -8.23 -0.71 12.80
C MET A 321 -9.49 -1.05 11.96
N GLY A 322 -9.90 -2.32 11.92
CA GLY A 322 -10.93 -2.84 11.02
C GLY A 322 -10.50 -2.78 9.55
N ASN A 323 -10.99 -3.71 8.73
CA ASN A 323 -10.80 -3.63 7.28
C ASN A 323 -11.87 -2.71 6.67
N HIS A 324 -11.80 -1.40 6.94
CA HIS A 324 -12.75 -0.45 6.39
C HIS A 324 -12.28 0.06 5.03
N VAL A 325 -13.15 0.06 4.01
CA VAL A 325 -12.77 0.43 2.63
C VAL A 325 -12.29 1.88 2.49
N THR A 326 -12.70 2.76 3.42
CA THR A 326 -12.23 4.15 3.50
C THR A 326 -11.11 4.37 4.51
N GLN A 327 -10.65 3.31 5.20
CA GLN A 327 -9.43 3.40 5.99
C GLN A 327 -8.24 3.63 5.06
N ARG A 328 -7.33 4.47 5.51
CA ARG A 328 -6.06 4.74 4.84
C ARG A 328 -4.88 4.50 5.77
N GLN A 329 -3.80 4.01 5.19
CA GLN A 329 -2.53 3.93 5.92
C GLN A 329 -1.95 5.34 5.99
N THR A 330 -1.52 5.77 7.18
CA THR A 330 -1.00 7.12 7.41
C THR A 330 0.53 7.15 7.49
N GLY A 331 1.17 5.97 7.53
CA GLY A 331 2.62 5.84 7.68
C GLY A 331 3.12 5.98 9.12
N GLN A 332 2.29 6.44 10.05
CA GLN A 332 2.58 6.51 11.50
C GLN A 332 1.67 5.59 12.30
N THR A 333 1.61 4.30 11.94
CA THR A 333 0.81 3.30 12.66
C THR A 333 1.61 2.56 13.73
N LEU A 334 2.91 2.86 13.85
CA LEU A 334 3.86 2.29 14.79
C LEU A 334 4.86 3.37 15.19
N MET A 335 5.16 3.46 16.49
CA MET A 335 6.31 4.19 17.00
C MET A 335 7.21 3.26 17.81
N SER A 336 8.52 3.42 17.70
CA SER A 336 9.52 2.67 18.46
C SER A 336 10.76 3.51 18.72
N ARG A 337 11.58 3.08 19.70
CA ARG A 337 12.88 3.69 20.02
C ARG A 337 13.96 2.62 20.06
N THR A 338 14.95 2.73 19.16
CA THR A 338 16.05 1.76 19.04
C THR A 338 17.35 2.20 19.71
N ASP A 339 17.41 3.44 20.18
CA ASP A 339 18.55 4.14 20.78
C ASP A 339 18.65 3.97 22.32
N ALA A 340 18.11 2.87 22.85
CA ALA A 340 18.39 2.48 24.24
C ALA A 340 19.87 2.08 24.37
N VAL A 341 20.47 2.24 25.55
CA VAL A 341 21.83 1.75 25.84
C VAL A 341 21.78 0.91 27.10
N TRP A 342 22.13 -0.35 27.00
CA TRP A 342 21.96 -1.34 28.08
C TRP A 342 23.18 -2.23 28.30
N GLU A 343 24.18 -2.08 27.43
CA GLU A 343 25.51 -2.70 27.49
C GLU A 343 26.43 -1.78 28.29
#